data_AF-A0A0F2TBV1-F1
#
_entry.id   AF-A0A0F2TBV1-F1
#
_cell.length_a   1.000
_cell.length_b   1.000
_cell.length_c   1.000
_cell.angle_alpha   90.00
_cell.angle_beta   90.00
_cell.angle_gamma   90.00
#
_symmetry.space_group_name_H-M   'P 1'
#
loop_
_entity.id
_entity.type
_entity.pdbx_description
1 polymer ?
#
loop_
_entity_poly.entity_id
_entity_poly.type
_entity_poly.pdbx_seq_one_letter_code
_entity_poly.pdbx_strand_id
1 'polypeptide(L)'
;MTFGFLSPLYTAVSWIIVQFHSLYSNVFRFDPDGGWAWGLSIASMVVVIRICLIPLFVKQIKATRAMQAIQPKMKAIQERYKNDRQRQSEEMMKLYKEAGTNPFSSCLPILVQAPFFTALYGVLAKVAKGHDIGVIHGDLLLSAGKAHIFGAPLSATFVSSGETSVKIVTAVMIILMSLSQFITQRQLMTKNVDLTVKTPFMQQQKMLMYVFPVMFAVMGINFPVGVLVYWLTTNVWSMGQQLVVIHNNPTPGSKAFQHRQERLKKAGRLRPDGTEIKGALWGMLPPSKAAIEEAASAAAVVEESVRASRQQPRRQTKAQRQQGGAAQVTEEAPAEPAEDAVPAESGAEPAAKQTAAKAGGPKQGTRQQPKRGGQRPKKKS
;
A
#
# COMPACT_ATOMS: atom_id res chain seq x y z
N MET A 1 8.66 19.97 -22.51
CA MET A 1 7.71 20.99 -21.99
C MET A 1 8.03 21.23 -20.54
N THR A 2 8.04 22.48 -20.09
CA THR A 2 8.15 22.83 -18.67
C THR A 2 6.91 23.60 -18.28
N PHE A 3 6.24 23.14 -17.22
CA PHE A 3 5.06 23.82 -16.67
C PHE A 3 5.48 24.89 -15.65
N GLY A 4 5.02 26.13 -15.81
CA GLY A 4 5.43 27.25 -14.96
C GLY A 4 5.13 27.05 -13.47
N PHE A 5 4.04 26.34 -13.12
CA PHE A 5 3.71 26.03 -11.73
C PHE A 5 4.67 25.03 -11.05
N LEU A 6 5.47 24.29 -11.84
CA LEU A 6 6.50 23.38 -11.33
C LEU A 6 7.88 24.03 -11.20
N SER A 7 8.01 25.33 -11.46
CA SER A 7 9.29 26.06 -11.36
C SER A 7 10.03 25.84 -10.03
N PRO A 8 9.38 25.92 -8.85
CA PRO A 8 10.06 25.63 -7.59
C PRO A 8 10.63 24.21 -7.53
N LEU A 9 9.92 23.25 -8.13
CA LEU A 9 10.34 21.85 -8.17
C LEU A 9 11.49 21.64 -9.16
N TYR A 10 11.51 22.32 -10.32
CA TYR A 10 12.68 22.30 -11.21
C TYR A 10 13.92 22.88 -10.52
N THR A 11 13.77 23.97 -9.76
CA THR A 11 14.86 24.58 -9.00
C THR A 11 15.37 23.63 -7.91
N ALA A 12 14.47 23.05 -7.11
CA ALA A 12 14.86 22.07 -6.09
C ALA A 12 15.56 20.85 -6.69
N VAL A 13 15.05 20.33 -7.81
CA VAL A 13 15.62 19.16 -8.49
C VAL A 13 17.00 19.50 -9.08
N SER A 14 17.13 20.56 -9.86
CA SER A 14 18.43 20.98 -10.38
C SER A 14 19.44 21.27 -9.26
N TRP A 15 19.00 21.87 -8.16
CA TRP A 15 19.86 22.22 -7.03
C TRP A 15 20.48 21.00 -6.36
N ILE A 16 19.69 20.00 -5.99
CA ILE A 16 20.24 18.77 -5.37
C ILE A 16 21.13 18.01 -6.38
N ILE A 17 20.84 18.01 -7.69
CA ILE A 17 21.74 17.42 -8.71
C ILE A 17 23.11 18.11 -8.66
N VAL A 18 23.12 19.45 -8.64
CA VAL A 18 24.37 20.23 -8.57
C VAL A 18 25.11 20.00 -7.25
N GLN A 19 24.40 19.86 -6.12
CA GLN A 19 25.03 19.53 -4.84
C GLN A 19 25.76 18.17 -4.89
N PHE A 20 25.11 17.14 -5.44
CA PHE A 20 25.76 15.84 -5.61
C PHE A 20 26.87 15.89 -6.66
N HIS A 21 26.73 16.70 -7.71
CA HIS A 21 27.77 16.83 -8.73
C HIS A 21 29.02 17.44 -8.12
N SER A 22 28.86 18.52 -7.35
CA SER A 22 29.92 19.14 -6.55
C SER A 22 30.53 18.17 -5.54
N LEU A 23 29.71 17.35 -4.87
CA LEU A 23 30.21 16.32 -3.96
C LEU A 23 31.09 15.30 -4.70
N TYR A 24 30.62 14.78 -5.83
CA TYR A 24 31.36 13.77 -6.58
C TYR A 24 32.62 14.32 -7.25
N SER A 25 32.58 15.54 -7.76
CA SER A 25 33.75 16.18 -8.37
C SER A 25 34.79 16.59 -7.34
N ASN A 26 34.38 17.24 -6.26
CA ASN A 26 35.32 17.82 -5.28
C ASN A 26 35.80 16.81 -4.24
N VAL A 27 34.90 15.96 -3.72
CA VAL A 27 35.23 15.01 -2.64
C VAL A 27 35.70 13.69 -3.21
N PHE A 28 34.99 13.14 -4.20
CA PHE A 28 35.33 11.85 -4.80
C PHE A 28 36.27 11.96 -6.01
N ARG A 29 36.70 13.18 -6.36
CA ARG A 29 37.65 13.48 -7.46
C ARG A 29 37.25 12.90 -8.80
N PHE A 30 35.95 12.80 -9.07
CA PHE A 30 35.48 12.49 -10.42
C PHE A 30 35.65 13.70 -11.33
N ASP A 31 35.89 13.42 -12.62
CA ASP A 31 35.94 14.46 -13.64
C ASP A 31 34.62 15.26 -13.61
N PRO A 32 34.65 16.59 -13.40
CA PRO A 32 33.46 17.43 -13.45
C PRO A 32 32.69 17.32 -14.77
N ASP A 33 33.40 17.15 -15.89
CA ASP A 33 32.81 16.98 -17.22
C ASP A 33 32.47 15.51 -17.51
N GLY A 34 32.80 14.61 -16.57
CA GLY A 34 32.61 13.17 -16.70
C GLY A 34 31.17 12.72 -16.49
N GLY A 35 30.75 11.70 -17.24
CA GLY A 35 29.41 11.12 -17.09
C GLY A 35 29.16 10.45 -15.74
N TRP A 36 30.20 10.02 -15.01
CA TRP A 36 30.04 9.44 -13.68
C TRP A 36 29.60 10.47 -12.65
N ALA A 37 30.17 11.69 -12.67
CA ALA A 37 29.76 12.77 -11.79
C ALA A 37 28.28 13.11 -12.03
N TRP A 38 27.89 13.36 -13.28
CA TRP A 38 26.50 13.68 -13.63
C TRP A 38 25.53 12.51 -13.42
N GLY A 39 25.89 11.30 -13.83
CA GLY A 39 25.06 10.11 -13.72
C GLY A 39 24.78 9.71 -12.27
N LEU A 40 25.80 9.74 -11.42
CA LEU A 40 25.64 9.45 -9.98
C LEU A 40 24.89 10.57 -9.27
N SER A 41 25.03 11.84 -9.68
CA SER A 41 24.21 12.93 -9.15
C SER A 41 22.73 12.75 -9.45
N ILE A 42 22.40 12.33 -10.66
CA ILE A 42 21.02 11.98 -11.03
C ILE A 42 20.53 10.80 -10.18
N ALA A 43 21.36 9.76 -9.99
CA ALA A 43 20.97 8.61 -9.19
C ALA A 43 20.74 8.98 -7.71
N SER A 44 21.64 9.75 -7.11
CA SER A 44 21.56 10.18 -5.71
C SER A 44 20.41 11.14 -5.45
N MET A 45 20.12 12.02 -6.41
CA MET A 45 18.90 12.81 -6.42
C MET A 45 17.65 11.91 -6.25
N VAL A 46 17.54 10.86 -7.05
CA VAL A 46 16.39 9.94 -6.99
C VAL A 46 16.28 9.33 -5.61
N VAL A 47 17.39 8.87 -5.05
CA VAL A 47 17.46 8.28 -3.71
C VAL A 47 16.96 9.28 -2.67
N VAL A 48 17.41 10.54 -2.70
CA VAL A 48 16.97 11.58 -1.76
C VAL A 48 15.47 11.82 -1.86
N ILE A 49 14.93 12.04 -3.07
CA ILE A 49 13.48 12.24 -3.26
C ILE A 49 12.72 11.03 -2.72
N ARG A 50 13.19 9.81 -3.01
CA ARG A 50 12.53 8.59 -2.57
C ARG A 50 12.54 8.44 -1.06
N ILE A 51 13.63 8.79 -0.38
CA ILE A 51 13.74 8.81 1.08
C ILE A 51 12.71 9.78 1.67
N CYS A 52 12.64 11.01 1.16
CA CYS A 52 11.67 12.01 1.60
C CYS A 52 10.21 11.54 1.42
N LEU A 53 9.94 10.73 0.40
CA LEU A 53 8.61 10.19 0.10
C LEU A 53 8.26 8.91 0.88
N ILE A 54 9.20 8.30 1.64
CA ILE A 54 8.93 7.07 2.41
C ILE A 54 7.66 7.16 3.27
N PRO A 55 7.41 8.23 4.06
CA PRO A 55 6.21 8.32 4.89
C PRO A 55 4.92 8.26 4.07
N LEU A 56 4.94 8.89 2.90
CA LEU A 56 3.81 8.89 1.98
C LEU A 56 3.62 7.50 1.33
N PHE A 57 4.71 6.84 0.92
CA PHE A 57 4.67 5.48 0.42
C PHE A 57 4.14 4.49 1.46
N VAL A 58 4.48 4.66 2.74
CA VAL A 58 3.94 3.83 3.83
C VAL A 58 2.43 4.00 3.95
N LYS A 59 1.91 5.24 3.85
CA LYS A 59 0.46 5.49 3.83
C LYS A 59 -0.21 4.86 2.61
N GLN A 60 0.41 4.96 1.43
CA GLN A 60 -0.08 4.33 0.19
C GLN A 60 -0.17 2.80 0.34
N ILE A 61 0.88 2.16 0.86
CA ILE A 61 0.91 0.70 1.07
C ILE A 61 -0.20 0.27 2.04
N LYS A 62 -0.46 1.02 3.11
CA LYS A 62 -1.56 0.74 4.05
C LYS A 62 -2.92 0.80 3.32
N ALA A 63 -3.13 1.81 2.48
CA ALA A 63 -4.36 1.94 1.71
C ALA A 63 -4.56 0.78 0.71
N THR A 64 -3.51 0.36 0.01
CA THR A 64 -3.56 -0.81 -0.89
C THR A 64 -3.91 -2.09 -0.15
N ARG A 65 -3.43 -2.29 1.08
CA ARG A 65 -3.76 -3.48 1.89
C ARG A 65 -5.20 -3.51 2.34
N ALA A 66 -5.75 -2.38 2.75
CA ALA A 66 -7.15 -2.28 3.14
C ALA A 66 -8.04 -2.75 1.98
N MET A 67 -7.66 -2.39 0.74
CA MET A 67 -8.31 -2.88 -0.48
C MET A 67 -8.14 -4.39 -0.70
N GLN A 68 -6.97 -4.94 -0.40
CA GLN A 68 -6.73 -6.38 -0.48
C GLN A 68 -7.57 -7.16 0.54
N ALA A 69 -7.74 -6.64 1.76
CA ALA A 69 -8.51 -7.28 2.82
C ALA A 69 -10.01 -7.43 2.47
N ILE A 70 -10.56 -6.54 1.66
CA ILE A 70 -11.96 -6.60 1.22
C ILE A 70 -12.18 -7.42 -0.06
N GLN A 71 -11.12 -7.90 -0.72
CA GLN A 71 -11.24 -8.75 -1.92
C GLN A 71 -12.20 -9.94 -1.80
N PRO A 72 -12.24 -10.73 -0.72
CA PRO A 72 -13.20 -11.83 -0.60
C PRO A 72 -14.66 -11.34 -0.60
N LYS A 73 -14.95 -10.22 0.06
CA LYS A 73 -16.28 -9.61 0.06
C LYS A 73 -16.66 -9.08 -1.33
N MET A 74 -15.69 -8.47 -2.03
CA MET A 74 -15.88 -8.04 -3.41
C MET A 74 -16.24 -9.23 -4.34
N LYS A 75 -15.60 -10.40 -4.14
CA LYS A 75 -15.98 -11.62 -4.88
C LYS A 75 -17.42 -12.04 -4.59
N ALA A 76 -17.79 -12.10 -3.31
CA ALA A 76 -19.13 -12.52 -2.91
C ALA A 76 -20.22 -11.64 -3.54
N ILE A 77 -19.98 -10.31 -3.62
CA ILE A 77 -20.87 -9.39 -4.33
C ILE A 77 -20.89 -9.67 -5.84
N GLN A 78 -19.72 -9.91 -6.45
CA GLN A 78 -19.63 -10.20 -7.88
C GLN A 78 -20.35 -11.50 -8.27
N GLU A 79 -20.26 -12.53 -7.44
CA GLU A 79 -20.93 -13.82 -7.64
C GLU A 79 -22.43 -13.69 -7.39
N ARG A 80 -22.84 -13.02 -6.31
CA ARG A 80 -24.27 -12.83 -5.95
C ARG A 80 -25.02 -12.00 -6.99
N TYR A 81 -24.39 -10.97 -7.57
CA TYR A 81 -25.01 -10.05 -8.53
C TYR A 81 -24.43 -10.18 -9.94
N LYS A 82 -24.01 -11.39 -10.35
CA LYS A 82 -23.38 -11.62 -11.67
C LYS A 82 -24.22 -11.14 -12.85
N ASN A 83 -25.55 -11.25 -12.74
CA ASN A 83 -26.51 -10.90 -13.80
C ASN A 83 -27.07 -9.47 -13.67
N ASP A 84 -26.76 -8.76 -12.58
CA ASP A 84 -27.26 -7.41 -12.31
C ASP A 84 -26.08 -6.47 -12.06
N ARG A 85 -25.55 -5.91 -13.16
CA ARG A 85 -24.39 -5.00 -13.14
C ARG A 85 -24.66 -3.73 -12.32
N GLN A 86 -25.90 -3.26 -12.32
CA GLN A 86 -26.25 -2.03 -11.62
C GLN A 86 -26.20 -2.25 -10.11
N ARG A 87 -26.87 -3.29 -9.61
CA ARG A 87 -26.79 -3.64 -8.18
C ARG A 87 -25.41 -4.08 -7.75
N GLN A 88 -24.68 -4.79 -8.62
CA GLN A 88 -23.28 -5.13 -8.36
C GLN A 88 -22.45 -3.86 -8.11
N SER A 89 -22.60 -2.82 -8.93
CA SER A 89 -21.86 -1.56 -8.74
C SER A 89 -22.27 -0.83 -7.46
N GLU A 90 -23.56 -0.79 -7.13
CA GLU A 90 -24.09 -0.16 -5.93
C GLU A 90 -23.58 -0.84 -4.64
N GLU A 91 -23.68 -2.17 -4.56
CA GLU A 91 -23.20 -2.95 -3.41
C GLU A 91 -21.67 -2.90 -3.29
N MET A 92 -20.94 -2.89 -4.42
CA MET A 92 -19.48 -2.67 -4.40
C MET A 92 -19.13 -1.29 -3.83
N MET A 93 -19.85 -0.24 -4.20
CA MET A 93 -19.61 1.09 -3.66
C MET A 93 -19.99 1.19 -2.18
N LYS A 94 -21.06 0.51 -1.77
CA LYS A 94 -21.44 0.39 -0.36
C LYS A 94 -20.37 -0.31 0.45
N LEU A 95 -19.83 -1.43 -0.03
CA LEU A 95 -18.72 -2.15 0.59
C LEU A 95 -17.48 -1.25 0.76
N TYR A 96 -17.11 -0.47 -0.27
CA TYR A 96 -15.99 0.46 -0.16
C TYR A 96 -16.21 1.51 0.94
N LYS A 97 -17.43 2.09 1.02
CA LYS A 97 -17.80 3.06 2.06
C LYS A 97 -17.79 2.45 3.46
N GLU A 98 -18.39 1.29 3.65
CA GLU A 98 -18.44 0.57 4.94
C GLU A 98 -17.03 0.16 5.42
N ALA A 99 -16.16 -0.23 4.48
CA ALA A 99 -14.78 -0.56 4.79
C ALA A 99 -13.87 0.67 4.99
N GLY A 100 -14.36 1.89 4.72
CA GLY A 100 -13.56 3.11 4.75
C GLY A 100 -12.43 3.13 3.73
N THR A 101 -12.61 2.45 2.59
CA THR A 101 -11.60 2.34 1.51
C THR A 101 -12.10 2.95 0.21
N ASN A 102 -11.19 3.34 -0.70
CA ASN A 102 -11.55 3.94 -1.97
C ASN A 102 -10.77 3.27 -3.13
N PRO A 103 -11.42 2.86 -4.24
CA PRO A 103 -10.74 2.30 -5.43
C PRO A 103 -9.59 3.18 -5.95
N PHE A 104 -9.69 4.50 -5.84
CA PHE A 104 -8.64 5.44 -6.28
C PHE A 104 -7.39 5.43 -5.38
N SER A 105 -7.46 4.86 -4.18
CA SER A 105 -6.28 4.73 -3.32
C SER A 105 -5.18 3.85 -3.96
N SER A 106 -5.55 2.98 -4.91
CA SER A 106 -4.59 2.13 -5.64
C SER A 106 -3.84 2.87 -6.76
N CYS A 107 -4.37 3.98 -7.29
CA CYS A 107 -3.68 4.80 -8.31
C CYS A 107 -2.96 6.03 -7.72
N LEU A 108 -3.15 6.31 -6.44
CA LEU A 108 -2.48 7.38 -5.70
C LEU A 108 -0.93 7.42 -5.89
N PRO A 109 -0.21 6.27 -5.95
CA PRO A 109 1.24 6.29 -6.19
C PRO A 109 1.62 7.01 -7.49
N ILE A 110 0.86 6.79 -8.57
CA ILE A 110 1.13 7.37 -9.89
C ILE A 110 0.92 8.89 -9.84
N LEU A 111 -0.16 9.34 -9.21
CA LEU A 111 -0.50 10.77 -9.11
C LEU A 111 0.54 11.55 -8.30
N VAL A 112 0.98 10.99 -7.17
CA VAL A 112 2.01 11.60 -6.33
C VAL A 112 3.35 11.65 -7.06
N GLN A 113 3.68 10.64 -7.86
CA GLN A 113 4.95 10.57 -8.56
C GLN A 113 5.02 11.49 -9.80
N ALA A 114 3.88 11.74 -10.46
CA ALA A 114 3.84 12.49 -11.72
C ALA A 114 4.49 13.89 -11.65
N PRO A 115 4.30 14.73 -10.60
CA PRO A 115 4.99 16.01 -10.48
C PRO A 115 6.52 15.88 -10.40
N PHE A 116 7.02 14.94 -9.61
CA PHE A 116 8.47 14.72 -9.46
C PHE A 116 9.10 14.16 -10.73
N PHE A 117 8.42 13.23 -11.39
CA PHE A 117 8.81 12.73 -12.70
C PHE A 117 8.87 13.86 -13.73
N THR A 118 7.81 14.66 -13.82
CA THR A 118 7.73 15.80 -14.75
C THR A 118 8.83 16.82 -14.48
N ALA A 119 9.14 17.08 -13.21
CA ALA A 119 10.22 17.97 -12.82
C ALA A 119 11.58 17.48 -13.30
N LEU A 120 11.93 16.25 -12.95
CA LEU A 120 13.22 15.69 -13.31
C LEU A 120 13.37 15.48 -14.81
N TYR A 121 12.35 14.93 -15.47
CA TYR A 121 12.34 14.83 -16.93
C TYR A 121 12.50 16.21 -17.57
N GLY A 122 11.80 17.23 -17.06
CA GLY A 122 11.91 18.60 -17.55
C GLY A 122 13.32 19.18 -17.42
N VAL A 123 13.99 18.94 -16.28
CA VAL A 123 15.39 19.33 -16.06
C VAL A 123 16.31 18.61 -17.05
N LEU A 124 16.28 17.28 -17.09
CA LEU A 124 17.18 16.50 -17.94
C LEU A 124 16.93 16.72 -19.43
N ALA A 125 15.68 16.89 -19.85
CA ALA A 125 15.34 17.16 -21.24
C ALA A 125 15.70 18.58 -21.69
N LYS A 126 15.72 19.57 -20.78
CA LYS A 126 16.22 20.92 -21.10
C LYS A 126 17.74 20.95 -21.16
N VAL A 127 18.41 20.33 -20.19
CA VAL A 127 19.87 20.15 -20.20
C VAL A 127 20.32 19.44 -21.47
N ALA A 128 19.61 18.38 -21.87
CA ALA A 128 19.88 17.66 -23.11
C ALA A 128 19.75 18.51 -24.39
N LYS A 129 18.95 19.58 -24.33
CA LYS A 129 18.76 20.54 -25.43
C LYS A 129 19.69 21.76 -25.33
N GLY A 130 20.57 21.80 -24.32
CA GLY A 130 21.42 22.97 -24.07
C GLY A 130 20.63 24.19 -23.61
N HIS A 131 19.50 24.00 -22.89
CA HIS A 131 18.69 25.09 -22.36
C HIS A 131 18.82 25.17 -20.83
N ASP A 132 18.90 26.39 -20.32
CA ASP A 132 18.93 26.68 -18.88
C ASP A 132 17.66 26.18 -18.16
N ILE A 133 17.87 25.64 -16.96
CA ILE A 133 16.80 25.17 -16.10
C ILE A 133 17.18 25.15 -14.62
N GLY A 134 16.39 25.85 -13.81
CA GLY A 134 16.64 25.99 -12.37
C GLY A 134 18.02 26.60 -12.14
N VAL A 135 18.90 25.88 -11.45
CA VAL A 135 20.28 26.34 -11.18
C VAL A 135 21.34 25.81 -12.17
N ILE A 136 20.93 25.02 -13.17
CA ILE A 136 21.84 24.53 -14.21
C ILE A 136 21.82 25.52 -15.37
N HIS A 137 22.87 26.32 -15.46
CA HIS A 137 23.10 27.34 -16.49
C HIS A 137 24.62 27.57 -16.67
N GLY A 138 25.02 28.20 -17.78
CA GLY A 138 26.42 28.56 -18.05
C GLY A 138 27.37 27.35 -18.05
N ASP A 139 28.46 27.41 -17.29
CA ASP A 139 29.49 26.38 -17.26
C ASP A 139 28.97 25.00 -16.85
N LEU A 140 28.01 24.94 -15.92
CA LEU A 140 27.38 23.68 -15.51
C LEU A 140 26.61 23.02 -16.66
N LEU A 141 25.96 23.82 -17.51
CA LEU A 141 25.24 23.32 -18.66
C LEU A 141 26.21 22.79 -19.74
N LEU A 142 27.32 23.49 -19.96
CA LEU A 142 28.38 23.05 -20.88
C LEU A 142 29.02 21.75 -20.38
N SER A 143 29.30 21.66 -19.08
CA SER A 143 29.82 20.46 -18.43
C SER A 143 28.87 19.27 -18.59
N ALA A 144 27.57 19.46 -18.34
CA ALA A 144 26.56 18.43 -18.55
C ALA A 144 26.46 17.98 -20.02
N GLY A 145 26.67 18.90 -20.97
CA GLY A 145 26.69 18.59 -22.40
C GLY A 145 27.85 17.71 -22.83
N LYS A 146 29.00 17.79 -22.14
CA LYS A 146 30.19 16.96 -22.38
C LYS A 146 30.12 15.59 -21.70
N ALA A 147 29.15 15.37 -20.82
CA ALA A 147 29.08 14.17 -20.00
C ALA A 147 28.75 12.91 -20.82
N HIS A 148 29.62 11.90 -20.77
CA HIS A 148 29.42 10.61 -21.44
C HIS A 148 29.31 9.45 -20.44
N ILE A 149 28.22 8.69 -20.51
CA ILE A 149 27.97 7.50 -19.69
C ILE A 149 28.09 6.28 -20.58
N PHE A 150 29.04 5.39 -20.28
CA PHE A 150 29.39 4.23 -21.12
C PHE A 150 29.66 4.61 -22.60
N GLY A 151 30.23 5.80 -22.84
CA GLY A 151 30.49 6.32 -24.19
C GLY A 151 29.30 7.01 -24.85
N ALA A 152 28.13 7.05 -24.21
CA ALA A 152 26.95 7.75 -24.73
C ALA A 152 26.77 9.14 -24.07
N PRO A 153 26.63 10.23 -24.85
CA PRO A 153 26.35 11.55 -24.30
C PRO A 153 25.06 11.56 -23.47
N LEU A 154 25.03 12.28 -22.36
CA LEU A 154 23.87 12.35 -21.47
C LEU A 154 22.60 12.85 -22.19
N SER A 155 22.79 13.71 -23.19
CA SER A 155 21.77 14.32 -24.03
C SER A 155 21.28 13.42 -25.18
N ALA A 156 22.05 12.39 -25.54
CA ALA A 156 21.80 11.57 -26.71
C ALA A 156 20.57 10.66 -26.52
N THR A 157 19.81 10.45 -27.58
CA THR A 157 18.69 9.51 -27.65
C THR A 157 18.99 8.39 -28.64
N PHE A 158 18.25 7.28 -28.60
CA PHE A 158 18.42 6.20 -29.58
C PHE A 158 18.15 6.68 -31.01
N VAL A 159 17.14 7.54 -31.19
CA VAL A 159 16.72 8.05 -32.51
C VAL A 159 17.68 9.12 -33.05
N SER A 160 18.18 10.01 -32.18
CA SER A 160 19.00 11.15 -32.61
C SER A 160 20.46 10.82 -32.89
N SER A 161 20.94 9.66 -32.45
CA SER A 161 22.36 9.33 -32.49
C SER A 161 22.71 8.56 -33.76
N GLY A 162 23.67 9.06 -34.55
CA GLY A 162 24.22 8.34 -35.70
C GLY A 162 25.18 7.22 -35.31
N GLU A 163 25.78 7.31 -34.11
CA GLU A 163 26.82 6.41 -33.65
C GLU A 163 26.26 5.07 -33.12
N THR A 164 26.83 3.97 -33.61
CA THR A 164 26.42 2.61 -33.25
C THR A 164 26.64 2.31 -31.76
N SER A 165 27.74 2.80 -31.17
CA SER A 165 28.05 2.62 -29.73
C SER A 165 26.91 3.18 -28.86
N VAL A 166 26.46 4.40 -29.16
CA VAL A 166 25.38 5.10 -28.45
C VAL A 166 24.05 4.36 -28.61
N LYS A 167 23.75 3.83 -29.81
CA LYS A 167 22.55 3.00 -30.03
C LYS A 167 22.58 1.71 -29.22
N ILE A 168 23.73 1.04 -29.13
CA ILE A 168 23.89 -0.17 -28.33
C ILE A 168 23.66 0.14 -26.85
N VAL A 169 24.32 1.17 -26.32
CA VAL A 169 24.19 1.57 -24.90
C VAL A 169 22.75 1.94 -24.58
N THR A 170 22.13 2.80 -25.38
CA THR A 170 20.73 3.22 -25.17
C THR A 170 19.76 2.05 -25.30
N ALA A 171 19.95 1.13 -26.27
CA ALA A 171 19.13 -0.07 -26.39
C ALA A 171 19.24 -0.97 -25.16
N VAL A 172 20.45 -1.22 -24.66
CA VAL A 172 20.69 -2.00 -23.44
C VAL A 172 19.99 -1.34 -22.24
N MET A 173 20.10 -0.02 -22.08
CA MET A 173 19.43 0.72 -21.01
C MET A 173 17.90 0.62 -21.10
N ILE A 174 17.32 0.73 -22.30
CA ILE A 174 15.87 0.59 -22.52
C ILE A 174 15.40 -0.83 -22.18
N ILE A 175 16.14 -1.86 -22.60
CA ILE A 175 15.84 -3.26 -22.28
C ILE A 175 15.90 -3.48 -20.77
N LEU A 176 16.96 -3.02 -20.10
CA LEU A 176 17.13 -3.15 -18.65
C LEU A 176 16.03 -2.41 -17.89
N MET A 177 15.67 -1.21 -18.33
CA MET A 177 14.56 -0.43 -17.78
C MET A 177 13.23 -1.19 -17.91
N SER A 178 12.88 -1.66 -19.11
CA SER A 178 11.61 -2.35 -19.35
C SER A 178 11.55 -3.70 -18.63
N LEU A 179 12.65 -4.46 -18.61
CA LEU A 179 12.73 -5.73 -17.89
C LEU A 179 12.63 -5.52 -16.38
N SER A 180 13.37 -4.57 -15.82
CA SER A 180 13.30 -4.27 -14.38
C SER A 180 11.92 -3.77 -13.95
N GLN A 181 11.25 -2.96 -14.78
CA GLN A 181 9.88 -2.54 -14.54
C GLN A 181 8.90 -3.72 -14.57
N PHE A 182 9.02 -4.60 -15.58
CA PHE A 182 8.22 -5.82 -15.67
C PHE A 182 8.42 -6.72 -14.44
N ILE A 183 9.67 -6.96 -14.03
CA ILE A 183 10.00 -7.77 -12.85
C ILE A 183 9.37 -7.17 -11.60
N THR A 184 9.51 -5.85 -11.41
CA THR A 184 8.95 -5.14 -10.25
C THR A 184 7.42 -5.27 -10.21
N GLN A 185 6.76 -5.08 -11.34
CA GLN A 185 5.31 -5.18 -11.44
C GLN A 185 4.80 -6.62 -11.30
N ARG A 186 5.52 -7.59 -11.85
CA ARG A 186 5.24 -9.02 -11.69
C ARG A 186 5.42 -9.48 -10.24
N GLN A 187 6.44 -8.99 -9.55
CA GLN A 187 6.70 -9.30 -8.14
C GLN A 187 5.55 -8.82 -7.25
N LEU A 188 5.04 -7.61 -7.50
CA LEU A 188 3.88 -7.08 -6.79
C LEU A 188 2.63 -7.97 -6.98
N MET A 189 2.37 -8.42 -8.21
CA MET A 189 1.19 -9.23 -8.51
C MET A 189 1.27 -10.66 -7.97
N THR A 190 2.41 -11.33 -8.16
CA THR A 190 2.55 -12.77 -7.89
C THR A 190 2.81 -13.10 -6.43
N LYS A 191 3.43 -12.18 -5.67
CA LYS A 191 3.76 -12.42 -4.26
C LYS A 191 2.73 -11.84 -3.28
N ASN A 192 1.99 -10.80 -3.68
CA ASN A 192 1.10 -10.06 -2.78
C ASN A 192 -0.39 -10.13 -3.14
N VAL A 193 -0.78 -10.88 -4.18
CA VAL A 193 -2.19 -11.03 -4.54
C VAL A 193 -2.54 -12.50 -4.69
N ASP A 194 -3.69 -12.88 -4.13
CA ASP A 194 -4.28 -14.19 -4.36
C ASP A 194 -4.77 -14.27 -5.82
N LEU A 195 -4.08 -15.06 -6.63
CA LEU A 195 -4.38 -15.23 -8.06
C LEU A 195 -5.65 -16.05 -8.33
N THR A 196 -6.28 -16.61 -7.30
CA THR A 196 -7.58 -17.30 -7.43
C THR A 196 -8.73 -16.33 -7.69
N VAL A 197 -8.50 -15.01 -7.56
CA VAL A 197 -9.48 -13.94 -7.69
C VAL A 197 -9.45 -13.33 -9.10
N LYS A 198 -10.38 -13.68 -9.98
CA LYS A 198 -10.52 -13.05 -11.32
C LYS A 198 -11.49 -11.86 -11.27
N THR A 199 -11.17 -10.82 -10.50
CA THR A 199 -11.98 -9.58 -10.52
C THR A 199 -11.63 -8.72 -11.75
N PRO A 200 -12.55 -7.87 -12.25
CA PRO A 200 -12.24 -6.92 -13.33
C PRO A 200 -11.03 -6.01 -13.01
N PHE A 201 -10.86 -5.63 -11.74
CA PHE A 201 -9.70 -4.89 -11.26
C PHE A 201 -8.38 -5.67 -11.44
N MET A 202 -8.36 -6.96 -11.10
CA MET A 202 -7.18 -7.81 -11.30
C MET A 202 -6.84 -8.01 -12.78
N GLN A 203 -7.86 -8.10 -13.64
CA GLN A 203 -7.67 -8.17 -15.09
C GLN A 203 -7.08 -6.86 -15.64
N GLN A 204 -7.59 -5.70 -15.22
CA GLN A 204 -7.03 -4.40 -15.57
C GLN A 204 -5.57 -4.28 -15.12
N GLN A 205 -5.26 -4.68 -13.89
CA GLN A 205 -3.89 -4.64 -13.35
C GLN A 205 -2.95 -5.61 -14.08
N LYS A 206 -3.44 -6.81 -14.47
CA LYS A 206 -2.68 -7.78 -15.29
C LYS A 206 -2.41 -7.25 -16.69
N MET A 207 -3.40 -6.64 -17.34
CA MET A 207 -3.21 -5.99 -18.65
C MET A 207 -2.14 -4.90 -18.56
N LEU A 208 -2.25 -4.05 -17.54
CA LEU A 208 -1.33 -2.94 -17.31
C LEU A 208 0.13 -3.40 -17.11
N MET A 209 0.33 -4.57 -16.49
CA MET A 209 1.65 -5.18 -16.29
C MET A 209 2.36 -5.55 -17.59
N TYR A 210 1.63 -5.93 -18.63
CA TYR A 210 2.22 -6.27 -19.93
C TYR A 210 2.29 -5.07 -20.87
N VAL A 211 1.29 -4.18 -20.81
CA VAL A 211 1.24 -3.00 -21.69
C VAL A 211 2.33 -2.00 -21.35
N PHE A 212 2.56 -1.70 -20.05
CA PHE A 212 3.52 -0.66 -19.68
C PHE A 212 4.97 -0.96 -20.10
N PRO A 213 5.54 -2.15 -19.88
CA PRO A 213 6.90 -2.45 -20.33
C PRO A 213 7.08 -2.34 -21.84
N VAL A 214 6.08 -2.76 -22.63
CA VAL A 214 6.11 -2.62 -24.09
C VAL A 214 6.04 -1.15 -24.49
N MET A 215 5.12 -0.38 -23.88
CA MET A 215 5.02 1.06 -24.11
C MET A 215 6.32 1.78 -23.75
N PHE A 216 6.96 1.43 -22.63
CA PHE A 216 8.24 2.01 -22.23
C PHE A 216 9.40 1.57 -23.13
N ALA A 217 9.39 0.35 -23.66
CA ALA A 217 10.38 -0.08 -24.64
C ALA A 217 10.28 0.72 -25.95
N VAL A 218 9.06 0.96 -26.45
CA VAL A 218 8.83 1.73 -27.68
C VAL A 218 9.08 3.22 -27.47
N MET A 219 8.57 3.81 -26.38
CA MET A 219 8.76 5.24 -26.07
C MET A 219 10.20 5.56 -25.64
N GLY A 220 10.89 4.59 -25.03
CA GLY A 220 12.24 4.72 -24.50
C GLY A 220 13.27 5.16 -25.54
N ILE A 221 13.04 4.87 -26.82
CA ILE A 221 13.93 5.29 -27.91
C ILE A 221 14.05 6.82 -28.03
N ASN A 222 13.05 7.56 -27.55
CA ASN A 222 13.01 9.01 -27.60
C ASN A 222 13.58 9.66 -26.32
N PHE A 223 13.95 8.87 -25.31
CA PHE A 223 14.45 9.41 -24.06
C PHE A 223 15.97 9.59 -24.08
N PRO A 224 16.46 10.72 -23.53
CA PRO A 224 17.90 10.94 -23.42
C PRO A 224 18.53 10.00 -22.38
N VAL A 225 19.82 9.69 -22.54
CA VAL A 225 20.56 8.79 -21.64
C VAL A 225 20.38 9.17 -20.16
N GLY A 226 20.44 10.45 -19.81
CA GLY A 226 20.23 10.90 -18.42
C GLY A 226 18.87 10.50 -17.84
N VAL A 227 17.82 10.53 -18.68
CA VAL A 227 16.47 10.10 -18.29
C VAL A 227 16.40 8.58 -18.14
N LEU A 228 17.15 7.82 -18.95
CA LEU A 228 17.27 6.37 -18.79
C LEU A 228 18.02 5.98 -17.50
N VAL A 229 19.07 6.72 -17.11
CA VAL A 229 19.76 6.54 -15.81
C VAL A 229 18.80 6.75 -14.65
N TYR A 230 18.00 7.81 -14.73
CA TYR A 230 16.93 8.07 -13.75
C TYR A 230 15.99 6.87 -13.62
N TRP A 231 15.50 6.35 -14.75
CA TRP A 231 14.54 5.26 -14.77
C TRP A 231 15.11 3.98 -14.18
N LEU A 232 16.33 3.63 -14.57
CA LEU A 232 17.03 2.47 -14.05
C LEU A 232 17.19 2.58 -12.53
N THR A 233 17.65 3.73 -12.03
CA THR A 233 17.80 3.99 -10.59
C THR A 233 16.46 3.88 -9.86
N THR A 234 15.41 4.46 -10.44
CA THR A 234 14.04 4.39 -9.93
C THR A 234 13.55 2.94 -9.82
N ASN A 235 13.83 2.10 -10.82
CA ASN A 235 13.42 0.70 -10.83
C ASN A 235 14.21 -0.11 -9.80
N VAL A 236 15.52 0.10 -9.70
CA VAL A 236 16.38 -0.54 -8.68
C VAL A 236 15.92 -0.18 -7.28
N TRP A 237 15.67 1.11 -7.01
CA TRP A 237 15.10 1.56 -5.75
C TRP A 237 13.76 0.88 -5.47
N SER A 238 12.86 0.87 -6.45
CA SER A 238 11.52 0.29 -6.28
C SER A 238 11.60 -1.21 -6.01
N MET A 239 12.52 -1.93 -6.64
CA MET A 239 12.79 -3.34 -6.36
C MET A 239 13.31 -3.55 -4.94
N GLY A 240 14.28 -2.75 -4.49
CA GLY A 240 14.79 -2.78 -3.12
C GLY A 240 13.69 -2.49 -2.08
N GLN A 241 12.94 -1.40 -2.28
CA GLN A 241 11.79 -1.04 -1.45
C GLN A 241 10.76 -2.16 -1.43
N GLN A 242 10.43 -2.75 -2.59
CA GLN A 242 9.46 -3.84 -2.69
C GLN A 242 9.93 -5.08 -1.94
N LEU A 243 11.22 -5.43 -2.02
CA LEU A 243 11.81 -6.54 -1.26
C LEU A 243 11.68 -6.32 0.24
N VAL A 244 12.02 -5.11 0.73
CA VAL A 244 11.90 -4.74 2.15
C VAL A 244 10.42 -4.78 2.59
N VAL A 245 9.51 -4.23 1.79
CA VAL A 245 8.07 -4.19 2.11
C VAL A 245 7.48 -5.59 2.17
N ILE A 246 7.77 -6.46 1.18
CA ILE A 246 7.29 -7.85 1.16
C ILE A 246 7.85 -8.63 2.35
N HIS A 247 9.11 -8.40 2.71
CA HIS A 247 9.74 -9.12 3.82
C HIS A 247 9.20 -8.70 5.19
N ASN A 248 9.12 -7.39 5.44
CA ASN A 248 8.76 -6.83 6.74
C ASN A 248 7.25 -6.82 6.96
N ASN A 249 6.49 -6.61 5.90
CA ASN A 249 5.07 -6.36 5.99
C ASN A 249 4.36 -7.00 4.78
N PRO A 250 4.29 -8.34 4.67
CA PRO A 250 3.57 -9.00 3.58
C PRO A 250 2.05 -8.78 3.69
N THR A 251 1.35 -8.89 2.56
CA THR A 251 -0.12 -8.80 2.52
C THR A 251 -0.74 -10.00 3.26
N PRO A 252 -1.70 -9.80 4.20
CA PRO A 252 -2.39 -10.89 4.89
C PRO A 252 -3.02 -11.89 3.92
N GLY A 253 -2.85 -13.19 4.18
CA GLY A 253 -3.36 -14.25 3.31
C GLY A 253 -2.49 -14.59 2.09
N SER A 254 -1.39 -13.87 1.84
CA SER A 254 -0.42 -14.24 0.80
C SER A 254 0.55 -15.34 1.24
N LYS A 255 1.20 -16.02 0.29
CA LYS A 255 2.29 -16.98 0.59
C LYS A 255 3.43 -16.33 1.39
N ALA A 256 3.76 -15.07 1.09
CA ALA A 256 4.77 -14.31 1.81
C ALA A 256 4.38 -14.08 3.29
N PHE A 257 3.08 -13.92 3.57
CA PHE A 257 2.56 -13.80 4.94
C PHE A 257 2.69 -15.11 5.70
N GLN A 258 2.37 -16.25 5.07
CA GLN A 258 2.55 -17.57 5.69
C GLN A 258 4.01 -17.83 6.05
N HIS A 259 4.95 -17.60 5.12
CA HIS A 259 6.38 -17.77 5.39
C HIS A 259 6.90 -16.84 6.49
N ARG A 260 6.37 -15.61 6.58
CA ARG A 260 6.70 -14.69 7.69
C ARG A 260 6.16 -15.20 9.01
N GLN A 261 4.92 -15.69 9.04
CA GLN A 261 4.30 -16.23 10.24
C GLN A 261 5.05 -17.46 10.75
N GLU A 262 5.47 -18.34 9.85
CA GLU A 262 6.32 -19.49 10.17
C GLU A 262 7.68 -19.05 10.75
N ARG A 263 8.31 -18.03 10.15
CA ARG A 263 9.58 -17.47 10.64
C ARG A 263 9.41 -16.87 12.05
N LEU A 264 8.33 -16.13 12.29
CA LEU A 264 8.04 -15.56 13.60
C LEU A 264 7.70 -16.63 14.65
N LYS A 265 6.95 -17.66 14.26
CA LYS A 265 6.64 -18.81 15.12
C LYS A 265 7.91 -19.56 15.51
N LYS A 266 8.80 -19.84 14.55
CA LYS A 266 10.13 -20.43 14.81
C LYS A 266 11.01 -19.58 15.72
N ALA A 267 10.87 -18.25 15.63
CA ALA A 267 11.59 -17.31 16.48
C ALA A 267 10.93 -17.08 17.87
N GLY A 268 9.80 -17.73 18.18
CA GLY A 268 9.04 -17.50 19.42
C GLY A 268 8.42 -16.11 19.52
N ARG A 269 8.35 -15.34 18.43
CA ARG A 269 7.88 -13.94 18.40
C ARG A 269 6.38 -13.80 18.11
N LEU A 270 5.65 -14.90 18.23
CA LEU A 270 4.24 -14.98 17.89
C LEU A 270 3.44 -15.38 19.12
N ARG A 271 2.47 -14.56 19.50
CA ARG A 271 1.54 -14.85 20.58
C ARG A 271 0.50 -15.89 20.15
N PRO A 272 -0.21 -16.53 21.10
CA PRO A 272 -1.20 -17.58 20.82
C PRO A 272 -2.41 -17.06 20.01
N ASP A 273 -2.72 -15.78 20.17
CA ASP A 273 -3.74 -15.03 19.42
C ASP A 273 -3.30 -14.66 18.00
N GLY A 274 -2.06 -15.00 17.60
CA GLY A 274 -1.47 -14.70 16.30
C GLY A 274 -0.86 -13.30 16.20
N THR A 275 -0.85 -12.50 17.28
CA THR A 275 -0.24 -11.18 17.30
C THR A 275 1.28 -11.24 17.45
N GLU A 276 1.98 -10.26 16.88
CA GLU A 276 3.45 -10.23 16.87
C GLU A 276 4.01 -9.51 18.09
N ILE A 277 5.04 -10.11 18.68
CA ILE A 277 5.86 -9.47 19.72
C ILE A 277 6.85 -8.51 19.03
N LYS A 278 6.44 -7.24 18.95
CA LYS A 278 7.28 -6.19 18.38
C LYS A 278 8.41 -5.84 19.34
N GLY A 279 9.62 -5.73 18.79
CA GLY A 279 10.77 -5.22 19.54
C GLY A 279 10.78 -3.69 19.60
N ALA A 280 11.74 -3.14 20.34
CA ALA A 280 11.93 -1.69 20.45
C ALA A 280 12.27 -1.05 19.09
N LEU A 281 12.10 0.28 18.98
CA LEU A 281 12.40 1.05 17.76
C LEU A 281 11.76 0.46 16.50
N TRP A 282 10.42 0.41 16.47
CA TRP A 282 9.66 -0.07 15.31
C TRP A 282 10.04 -1.49 14.84
N GLY A 283 10.55 -2.33 15.74
CA GLY A 283 10.96 -3.70 15.43
C GLY A 283 12.38 -3.86 14.85
N MET A 284 13.20 -2.79 14.85
CA MET A 284 14.62 -2.85 14.48
C MET A 284 15.47 -3.63 15.49
N LEU A 285 15.08 -3.61 16.76
CA LEU A 285 15.74 -4.39 17.81
C LEU A 285 14.98 -5.70 18.10
N PRO A 286 15.68 -6.76 18.56
CA PRO A 286 15.01 -7.95 19.05
C PRO A 286 14.10 -7.61 20.24
N PRO A 287 12.96 -8.30 20.40
CA PRO A 287 12.10 -8.14 21.56
C PRO A 287 12.83 -8.66 22.80
N SER A 288 12.48 -8.11 23.97
CA SER A 288 13.09 -8.55 25.23
C SER A 288 12.81 -10.03 25.48
N LYS A 289 13.77 -10.74 26.10
CA LYS A 289 13.62 -12.16 26.45
C LYS A 289 12.35 -12.41 27.28
N ALA A 290 12.06 -11.51 28.23
CA ALA A 290 10.85 -11.56 29.04
C ALA A 290 9.56 -11.56 28.21
N ALA A 291 9.47 -10.75 27.16
CA ALA A 291 8.27 -10.71 26.30
C ALA A 291 8.09 -12.00 25.48
N ILE A 292 9.18 -12.67 25.13
CA ILE A 292 9.16 -13.97 24.43
C ILE A 292 8.73 -15.09 25.39
N GLU A 293 9.25 -15.10 26.62
CA GLU A 293 8.91 -16.07 27.66
C GLU A 293 7.43 -15.96 28.08
N GLU A 294 6.91 -14.73 28.23
CA GLU A 294 5.49 -14.48 28.53
C GLU A 294 4.56 -15.00 27.42
N ALA A 295 4.95 -14.84 26.15
CA ALA A 295 4.15 -15.38 25.05
C ALA A 295 4.21 -16.90 24.96
N ALA A 296 5.36 -17.51 25.31
CA ALA A 296 5.52 -18.96 25.36
C ALA A 296 4.69 -19.57 26.49
N SER A 297 4.65 -18.96 27.67
CA SER A 297 3.80 -19.42 28.78
C SER A 297 2.31 -19.28 28.45
N ALA A 298 1.90 -18.16 27.86
CA ALA A 298 0.53 -17.97 27.38
C ALA A 298 0.13 -19.03 26.32
N ALA A 299 1.05 -19.41 25.43
CA ALA A 299 0.82 -20.46 24.43
C ALA A 299 0.62 -21.83 25.07
N ALA A 300 1.42 -22.16 26.07
CA ALA A 300 1.30 -23.41 26.81
C ALA A 300 -0.06 -23.51 27.54
N VAL A 301 -0.51 -22.43 28.17
CA VAL A 301 -1.81 -22.37 28.87
C VAL A 301 -2.99 -22.55 27.88
N VAL A 302 -2.92 -21.91 26.72
CA VAL A 302 -3.94 -22.09 25.67
C VAL A 302 -3.93 -23.52 25.13
N GLU A 303 -2.76 -24.13 24.93
CA GLU A 303 -2.68 -25.52 24.47
C GLU A 303 -3.22 -26.50 25.52
N GLU A 304 -2.93 -26.26 26.80
CA GLU A 304 -3.44 -27.06 27.93
C GLU A 304 -4.96 -26.95 28.07
N SER A 305 -5.53 -25.75 28.00
CA SER A 305 -6.99 -25.56 28.04
C SER A 305 -7.70 -26.21 26.85
N VAL A 306 -7.13 -26.15 25.64
CA VAL A 306 -7.66 -26.85 24.46
C VAL A 306 -7.58 -28.37 24.63
N ARG A 307 -6.50 -28.91 25.21
CA ARG A 307 -6.39 -30.34 25.53
C ARG A 307 -7.40 -30.77 26.58
N ALA A 308 -7.60 -29.96 27.63
CA ALA A 308 -8.60 -30.21 28.66
C ALA A 308 -10.04 -30.23 28.10
N SER A 309 -10.35 -29.31 27.18
CA SER A 309 -11.66 -29.27 26.50
C SER A 309 -11.86 -30.38 25.46
N ARG A 310 -10.79 -31.09 25.04
CA ARG A 310 -10.83 -32.18 24.06
C ARG A 310 -11.00 -33.58 24.68
N GLN A 311 -11.38 -33.68 25.96
CA GLN A 311 -11.77 -34.96 26.54
C GLN A 311 -13.09 -35.42 25.91
N GLN A 312 -13.03 -36.48 25.09
CA GLN A 312 -14.20 -37.13 24.51
C GLN A 312 -15.21 -37.49 25.62
N PRO A 313 -16.51 -37.22 25.45
CA PRO A 313 -17.49 -37.70 26.40
C PRO A 313 -17.43 -39.22 26.42
N ARG A 314 -17.06 -39.80 27.57
CA ARG A 314 -17.07 -41.24 27.77
C ARG A 314 -18.48 -41.74 27.48
N ARG A 315 -18.59 -42.62 26.49
CA ARG A 315 -19.84 -43.27 26.10
C ARG A 315 -20.36 -44.04 27.31
N GLN A 316 -21.44 -43.55 27.94
CA GLN A 316 -22.08 -44.27 29.04
C GLN A 316 -22.49 -45.67 28.56
N THR A 317 -22.09 -46.69 29.32
CA THR A 317 -22.41 -48.09 29.02
C THR A 317 -23.91 -48.33 29.17
N LYS A 318 -24.47 -49.21 28.32
CA LYS A 318 -25.91 -49.51 28.21
C LYS A 318 -26.59 -49.85 29.54
N ALA A 319 -25.86 -50.43 30.51
CA ALA A 319 -26.33 -50.70 31.87
C ALA A 319 -26.67 -49.44 32.67
N GLN A 320 -25.92 -48.35 32.47
CA GLN A 320 -26.11 -47.07 33.16
C GLN A 320 -27.35 -46.32 32.66
N ARG A 321 -27.85 -46.69 31.47
CA ARG A 321 -29.06 -46.12 30.86
C ARG A 321 -30.35 -46.84 31.29
N GLN A 322 -30.25 -48.01 31.94
CA GLN A 322 -31.40 -48.85 32.30
C GLN A 322 -31.83 -48.76 33.77
N GLN A 323 -31.06 -48.09 34.65
CA GLN A 323 -31.41 -47.97 36.07
C GLN A 323 -32.17 -46.68 36.45
N GLY A 324 -32.43 -45.77 35.52
CA GLY A 324 -33.15 -44.51 35.81
C GLY A 324 -34.63 -44.48 35.41
N GLY A 325 -35.19 -45.59 34.93
CA GLY A 325 -36.53 -45.63 34.34
C GLY A 325 -37.58 -46.29 35.22
N ALA A 326 -37.96 -45.69 36.35
CA ALA A 326 -39.24 -45.95 37.02
C ALA A 326 -39.50 -44.96 38.16
N ALA A 327 -40.14 -43.81 37.87
CA ALA A 327 -41.13 -43.19 38.75
C ALA A 327 -41.82 -41.99 38.07
N GLN A 328 -43.14 -42.14 37.93
CA GLN A 328 -44.20 -41.13 37.89
C GLN A 328 -44.36 -40.21 36.67
N VAL A 329 -45.41 -40.57 35.91
CA VAL A 329 -46.24 -39.68 35.09
C VAL A 329 -47.26 -39.00 36.02
N THR A 330 -47.31 -37.66 36.06
CA THR A 330 -48.56 -36.91 36.29
C THR A 330 -48.44 -35.49 35.69
N GLU A 331 -49.24 -35.26 34.66
CA GLU A 331 -50.03 -34.05 34.28
C GLU A 331 -49.66 -32.65 34.82
N GLU A 332 -49.41 -31.67 33.94
CA GLU A 332 -50.21 -30.43 33.79
C GLU A 332 -49.65 -29.45 32.71
N ALA A 333 -50.53 -28.54 32.27
CA ALA A 333 -50.56 -27.73 31.04
C ALA A 333 -49.61 -26.50 30.97
N PRO A 334 -49.53 -25.78 29.83
CA PRO A 334 -48.53 -24.73 29.61
C PRO A 334 -49.00 -23.34 30.07
N ALA A 335 -48.09 -22.54 30.66
CA ALA A 335 -48.34 -21.13 30.97
C ALA A 335 -47.27 -20.22 30.35
N GLU A 336 -47.75 -19.21 29.64
CA GLU A 336 -47.04 -18.05 29.09
C GLU A 336 -46.67 -17.02 30.20
N PRO A 337 -45.91 -15.93 29.89
CA PRO A 337 -44.94 -15.30 30.79
C PRO A 337 -45.53 -14.19 31.68
N ALA A 338 -44.84 -13.88 32.79
CA ALA A 338 -45.15 -12.72 33.64
C ALA A 338 -43.93 -11.78 33.79
N GLU A 339 -44.23 -10.49 33.66
CA GLU A 339 -43.35 -9.32 33.75
C GLU A 339 -42.88 -9.00 35.18
N ASP A 340 -41.81 -8.19 35.23
CA ASP A 340 -41.43 -7.16 36.21
C ASP A 340 -41.36 -7.49 37.73
N ALA A 341 -40.15 -7.32 38.28
CA ALA A 341 -39.94 -6.50 39.48
C ALA A 341 -38.44 -6.25 39.75
N VAL A 342 -38.08 -4.96 39.79
CA VAL A 342 -36.84 -4.42 40.37
C VAL A 342 -36.96 -4.46 41.91
N PRO A 343 -35.84 -4.49 42.65
CA PRO A 343 -35.70 -3.46 43.69
C PRO A 343 -34.31 -2.80 43.74
N ALA A 344 -34.32 -1.47 43.86
CA ALA A 344 -33.28 -0.68 44.55
C ALA A 344 -33.51 -0.86 46.08
N GLU A 345 -32.57 -0.66 47.01
CA GLU A 345 -31.76 0.54 47.25
C GLU A 345 -30.81 0.33 48.47
N SER A 346 -29.96 1.34 48.74
CA SER A 346 -29.13 1.64 49.94
C SER A 346 -27.68 1.10 49.95
N GLY A 347 -26.64 1.89 50.21
CA GLY A 347 -26.52 3.32 50.54
C GLY A 347 -25.06 3.68 50.85
N ALA A 348 -24.81 4.98 51.05
CA ALA A 348 -23.59 5.64 51.57
C ALA A 348 -22.59 6.26 50.56
N GLU A 349 -22.90 7.51 50.18
CA GLU A 349 -21.94 8.63 50.04
C GLU A 349 -21.47 9.11 51.46
N PRO A 350 -20.54 10.09 51.67
CA PRO A 350 -20.27 11.28 50.84
C PRO A 350 -18.80 11.79 50.76
N ALA A 351 -18.52 12.70 49.82
CA ALA A 351 -17.99 14.06 50.11
C ALA A 351 -17.49 14.81 48.84
N ALA A 352 -18.40 15.63 48.30
CA ALA A 352 -18.29 17.09 48.06
C ALA A 352 -17.05 17.73 47.40
N LYS A 353 -17.29 18.33 46.22
CA LYS A 353 -17.27 19.80 45.91
C LYS A 353 -17.69 20.01 44.44
N GLN A 354 -18.94 20.36 44.12
CA GLN A 354 -19.50 21.73 43.93
C GLN A 354 -18.47 22.74 43.38
N THR A 355 -18.69 23.43 42.26
CA THR A 355 -19.82 24.34 41.93
C THR A 355 -20.05 24.40 40.39
N ALA A 356 -21.29 24.24 39.86
CA ALA A 356 -22.33 25.27 39.62
C ALA A 356 -21.86 26.42 38.68
N ALA A 357 -22.58 26.86 37.63
CA ALA A 357 -24.01 27.15 37.49
C ALA A 357 -24.37 27.29 35.97
N LYS A 358 -25.49 26.70 35.48
CA LYS A 358 -26.82 27.32 35.16
C LYS A 358 -26.77 28.43 34.09
N ALA A 359 -27.73 28.63 33.17
CA ALA A 359 -29.10 28.14 32.87
C ALA A 359 -29.39 28.66 31.43
N GLY A 360 -30.44 28.32 30.67
CA GLY A 360 -31.69 27.58 30.84
C GLY A 360 -32.39 27.51 29.47
N GLY A 361 -33.33 26.57 29.29
CA GLY A 361 -34.14 26.42 28.06
C GLY A 361 -35.32 27.40 28.01
N PRO A 362 -36.50 27.04 27.43
CA PRO A 362 -36.78 26.08 26.36
C PRO A 362 -37.80 26.64 25.31
N LYS A 363 -38.10 25.89 24.23
CA LYS A 363 -39.48 25.51 23.77
C LYS A 363 -39.61 25.17 22.26
N GLN A 364 -40.48 24.15 22.03
CA GLN A 364 -41.40 23.89 20.90
C GLN A 364 -40.77 23.61 19.51
N GLY A 365 -40.96 22.41 18.94
CA GLY A 365 -42.16 21.97 18.20
C GLY A 365 -41.99 22.35 16.72
N THR A 366 -41.94 21.46 15.72
CA THR A 366 -43.09 20.71 15.18
C THR A 366 -42.59 19.79 14.06
N ARG A 367 -43.23 18.62 13.96
CA ARG A 367 -43.07 17.57 12.95
C ARG A 367 -43.85 17.94 11.68
N GLN A 368 -43.28 17.81 10.48
CA GLN A 368 -44.07 17.67 9.24
C GLN A 368 -43.27 17.09 8.05
N GLN A 369 -43.72 15.93 7.58
CA GLN A 369 -43.62 15.39 6.22
C GLN A 369 -45.07 15.22 5.76
N PRO A 370 -45.48 15.50 4.51
CA PRO A 370 -45.45 14.49 3.43
C PRO A 370 -45.22 15.15 2.02
N LYS A 371 -45.11 14.52 0.85
CA LYS A 371 -45.97 13.54 0.16
C LYS A 371 -45.24 12.92 -1.03
N ARG A 372 -45.63 11.67 -1.33
CA ARG A 372 -45.51 10.99 -2.62
C ARG A 372 -46.39 11.66 -3.69
N GLY A 373 -45.91 11.68 -4.93
CA GLY A 373 -46.73 11.95 -6.12
C GLY A 373 -45.97 11.50 -7.37
N GLY A 374 -46.36 10.37 -7.95
CA GLY A 374 -45.83 9.91 -9.23
C GLY A 374 -46.60 10.51 -10.40
N GLN A 375 -45.91 10.68 -11.54
CA GLN A 375 -46.44 10.47 -12.89
C GLN A 375 -45.33 10.72 -13.94
N ARG A 376 -44.98 9.65 -14.65
CA ARG A 376 -44.55 9.64 -16.06
C ARG A 376 -45.72 8.99 -16.84
N PRO A 377 -45.80 9.01 -18.19
CA PRO A 377 -44.94 9.66 -19.19
C PRO A 377 -45.73 10.37 -20.32
N LYS A 378 -45.08 11.20 -21.16
CA LYS A 378 -45.45 11.34 -22.59
C LYS A 378 -44.22 11.54 -23.49
N LYS A 379 -44.34 10.93 -24.67
CA LYS A 379 -43.44 10.79 -25.81
C LYS A 379 -43.62 11.95 -26.80
N LYS A 380 -42.65 12.10 -27.73
CA LYS A 380 -42.61 12.97 -28.93
C LYS A 380 -42.36 14.46 -28.60
N SER A 381 -41.42 15.17 -29.21
CA SER A 381 -40.87 15.08 -30.58
C SER A 381 -39.36 14.99 -30.62
#